data_AF-A0A925SGH5-F1
#
_entry.id   AF-A0A925SGH5-F1
#
_cell.length_a   1.000
_cell.length_b   1.000
_cell.length_c   1.000
_cell.angle_alpha   90.00
_cell.angle_beta   90.00
_cell.angle_gamma   90.00
#
_symmetry.space_group_name_H-M   'P 1'
#
loop_
_entity.id
_entity.type
_entity.pdbx_description
1 polymer ?
#
loop_
_entity_poly.entity_id
_entity_poly.type
_entity_poly.pdbx_seq_one_letter_code
_entity_poly.pdbx_strand_id
1 'polypeptide(L)'
;YMFQMMNEARIGVGMGATVLGYTGYLHALAYARERPQGRLPGGKNAQKPPIRIIEHADVKRMLLTQKAYVEGALSLCLYCSSLVDDSQTAQDEKVRIEAGLLLDILTPVAKAWPSQYCLEANSLAIQVHGGYGYTREYPVEQFYRDNRLNPIHEGTNGIQALDLLGRKAGMNDGAAIQLLAREISSVVREALACDSEELQRCGTLLNDALDRVMKVTRNLLCVTGRGEVDLGLANASVYLDLFGHTVIGWTWLKQAMIAVKKVGAAHESDRDFYQGKLQACAFFFRWELSKTRQWAELLDSLDPTCLDMQDEWF
;
A
#
# COMPACT_ATOMS: atom_id res chain seq x y z
N TYR A 1 -23.92 -9.47 -12.58
CA TYR A 1 -24.06 -10.32 -11.37
C TYR A 1 -22.74 -10.93 -10.93
N MET A 2 -22.12 -11.86 -11.67
CA MET A 2 -20.84 -12.48 -11.26
C MET A 2 -19.66 -11.49 -11.11
N PHE A 3 -19.53 -10.49 -12.01
CA PHE A 3 -18.48 -9.47 -11.89
C PHE A 3 -18.63 -8.53 -10.69
N GLN A 4 -19.87 -8.22 -10.26
CA GLN A 4 -20.10 -7.44 -9.04
C GLN A 4 -19.74 -8.26 -7.79
N MET A 5 -20.13 -9.53 -7.75
CA MET A 5 -19.75 -10.47 -6.69
C MET A 5 -18.22 -10.62 -6.58
N MET A 6 -17.51 -10.61 -7.71
CA MET A 6 -16.04 -10.67 -7.72
C MET A 6 -15.38 -9.39 -7.16
N ASN A 7 -15.96 -8.21 -7.37
CA ASN A 7 -15.40 -6.98 -6.80
C ASN A 7 -15.47 -7.00 -5.28
N GLU A 8 -16.63 -7.35 -4.73
CA GLU A 8 -16.82 -7.49 -3.28
C GLU A 8 -15.93 -8.59 -2.68
N ALA A 9 -15.83 -9.75 -3.34
CA ALA A 9 -14.96 -10.84 -2.90
C ALA A 9 -13.48 -10.40 -2.86
N ARG A 10 -13.00 -9.68 -3.89
CA ARG A 10 -11.62 -9.16 -3.96
C ARG A 10 -11.33 -8.13 -2.88
N ILE A 11 -12.27 -7.22 -2.60
CA ILE A 11 -12.18 -6.28 -1.46
C ILE A 11 -12.15 -7.07 -0.14
N GLY A 12 -12.97 -8.12 -0.01
CA GLY A 12 -13.00 -9.00 1.16
C GLY A 12 -11.66 -9.70 1.41
N VAL A 13 -11.01 -10.23 0.37
CA VAL A 13 -9.65 -10.79 0.46
C VAL A 13 -8.63 -9.73 0.90
N GLY A 14 -8.71 -8.53 0.32
CA GLY A 14 -7.87 -7.39 0.73
C GLY A 14 -8.04 -7.02 2.20
N MET A 15 -9.29 -6.98 2.68
CA MET A 15 -9.62 -6.71 4.07
C MET A 15 -9.11 -7.84 4.99
N GLY A 16 -9.31 -9.11 4.59
CA GLY A 16 -8.79 -10.27 5.31
C GLY A 16 -7.27 -10.23 5.49
N ALA A 17 -6.55 -9.89 4.42
CA ALA A 17 -5.10 -9.70 4.48
C ALA A 17 -4.69 -8.54 5.41
N THR A 18 -5.44 -7.45 5.33
CA THR A 18 -5.22 -6.26 6.17
C THR A 18 -5.35 -6.60 7.65
N VAL A 19 -6.45 -7.25 8.06
CA VAL A 19 -6.69 -7.53 9.49
C VAL A 19 -5.66 -8.51 10.07
N LEU A 20 -5.23 -9.51 9.30
CA LEU A 20 -4.15 -10.43 9.69
C LEU A 20 -2.80 -9.71 9.83
N GLY A 21 -2.47 -8.82 8.89
CA GLY A 21 -1.30 -7.94 9.00
C GLY A 21 -1.37 -7.05 10.23
N TYR A 22 -2.52 -6.41 10.45
CA TYR A 22 -2.74 -5.46 11.54
C TYR A 22 -2.61 -6.12 12.91
N THR A 23 -3.20 -7.29 13.11
CA THR A 23 -3.05 -8.02 14.37
C THR A 23 -1.59 -8.45 14.60
N GLY A 24 -0.89 -8.93 13.56
CA GLY A 24 0.53 -9.24 13.65
C GLY A 24 1.38 -8.04 14.09
N TYR A 25 1.11 -6.87 13.52
CA TYR A 25 1.72 -5.60 13.92
C TYR A 25 1.48 -5.28 15.40
N LEU A 26 0.24 -5.38 15.88
CA LEU A 26 -0.11 -5.09 17.26
C LEU A 26 0.59 -6.04 18.25
N HIS A 27 0.66 -7.34 17.92
CA HIS A 27 1.40 -8.32 18.71
C HIS A 27 2.90 -8.02 18.73
N ALA A 28 3.49 -7.70 17.58
CA ALA A 28 4.90 -7.32 17.48
C ALA A 28 5.22 -6.04 18.27
N LEU A 29 4.33 -5.04 18.21
CA LEU A 29 4.47 -3.80 18.96
C LEU A 29 4.41 -4.04 20.47
N ALA A 30 3.45 -4.84 20.94
CA ALA A 30 3.33 -5.20 22.35
C ALA A 30 4.60 -5.94 22.83
N TYR A 31 5.03 -6.96 22.10
CA TYR A 31 6.26 -7.70 22.41
C TYR A 31 7.48 -6.78 22.46
N ALA A 32 7.61 -5.86 21.50
CA ALA A 32 8.76 -4.95 21.45
C ALA A 32 8.85 -3.99 22.64
N ARG A 33 7.70 -3.58 23.20
CA ARG A 33 7.62 -2.73 24.40
C ARG A 33 8.05 -3.46 25.66
N GLU A 34 7.92 -4.79 25.68
CA GLU A 34 8.17 -5.59 26.87
C GLU A 34 9.50 -6.34 26.83
N ARG A 35 10.00 -6.75 25.67
CA ARG A 35 11.22 -7.57 25.59
C ARG A 35 12.49 -6.76 25.88
N PRO A 36 13.25 -7.04 26.96
CA PRO A 36 14.54 -6.41 27.19
C PRO A 36 15.65 -7.15 26.44
N GLN A 37 16.43 -6.48 25.59
CA GLN A 37 17.58 -7.07 24.91
C GLN A 37 18.55 -5.99 24.42
N GLY A 38 19.84 -6.17 24.69
CA GLY A 38 20.90 -5.29 24.18
C GLY A 38 20.91 -3.90 24.81
N ARG A 39 21.78 -3.03 24.27
CA ARG A 39 22.00 -1.63 24.70
C ARG A 39 22.25 -0.76 23.47
N LEU A 40 22.05 0.55 23.57
CA LEU A 40 22.32 1.47 22.47
C LEU A 40 23.83 1.48 22.13
N PRO A 41 24.22 1.57 20.84
CA PRO A 41 25.63 1.57 20.42
C PRO A 41 26.50 2.65 21.08
N GLY A 42 25.93 3.83 21.36
CA GLY A 42 26.61 4.94 22.03
C GLY A 42 26.75 4.81 23.55
N GLY A 43 26.29 3.70 24.15
CA GLY A 43 26.22 3.50 25.59
C GLY A 43 26.56 2.06 26.02
N LYS A 44 27.72 1.55 25.60
CA LYS A 44 28.19 0.18 25.91
C LYS A 44 28.64 -0.03 27.37
N ASN A 45 28.03 0.67 28.34
CA ASN A 45 28.29 0.39 29.75
C ASN A 45 27.59 -0.93 30.12
N ALA A 46 28.39 -1.99 30.29
CA ALA A 46 27.92 -3.34 30.63
C ALA A 46 27.19 -3.41 31.98
N GLN A 47 27.36 -2.41 32.86
CA GLN A 47 26.67 -2.36 34.16
C GLN A 47 25.24 -1.84 34.06
N LYS A 48 24.83 -1.20 32.96
CA LYS A 48 23.45 -0.75 32.78
C LYS A 48 22.54 -1.92 32.41
N PRO A 49 21.27 -1.97 32.84
CA PRO A 49 20.33 -3.00 32.40
C PRO A 49 20.10 -2.93 30.87
N PRO A 50 19.69 -4.04 30.23
CA PRO A 50 19.27 -4.03 28.83
C PRO A 50 18.05 -3.12 28.64
N ILE A 51 17.96 -2.48 27.48
CA ILE A 51 16.80 -1.65 27.10
C ILE A 51 15.73 -2.52 26.44
N ARG A 52 14.49 -2.02 26.38
CA ARG A 52 13.41 -2.64 25.61
C ARG A 52 13.74 -2.59 24.12
N ILE A 53 13.40 -3.64 23.37
CA ILE A 53 13.82 -3.70 21.96
C ILE A 53 13.17 -2.63 21.09
N ILE A 54 12.00 -2.10 21.49
CA ILE A 54 11.37 -0.96 20.83
C ILE A 54 12.30 0.25 20.72
N GLU A 55 13.32 0.38 21.57
CA GLU A 55 14.27 1.49 21.51
C GLU A 55 15.31 1.38 20.39
N HIS A 56 15.50 0.20 19.82
CA HIS A 56 16.47 0.01 18.73
C HIS A 56 15.91 0.54 17.41
N ALA A 57 16.73 1.30 16.68
CA ALA A 57 16.33 1.95 15.44
C ALA A 57 15.80 0.97 14.38
N ASP A 58 16.40 -0.22 14.27
CA ASP A 58 15.94 -1.22 13.30
C ASP A 58 14.60 -1.86 13.69
N VAL A 59 14.33 -2.04 14.99
CA VAL A 59 13.01 -2.47 15.47
C VAL A 59 11.96 -1.38 15.19
N LYS A 60 12.30 -0.10 15.40
CA LYS A 60 11.44 1.03 15.03
C LYS A 60 11.17 1.03 13.52
N ARG A 61 12.17 0.76 12.68
CA ARG A 61 11.99 0.61 11.22
C ARG A 61 11.00 -0.51 10.89
N MET A 62 11.19 -1.72 11.44
CA MET A 62 10.28 -2.85 11.19
C MET A 62 8.83 -2.55 11.65
N LEU A 63 8.66 -1.89 12.80
CA LEU A 63 7.35 -1.51 13.32
C LEU A 63 6.71 -0.38 12.48
N LEU A 64 7.50 0.58 12.00
CA LEU A 64 7.03 1.64 11.10
C LEU A 64 6.62 1.09 9.74
N THR A 65 7.38 0.14 9.17
CA THR A 65 7.00 -0.57 7.94
C THR A 65 5.67 -1.28 8.11
N GLN A 66 5.52 -2.08 9.18
CA GLN A 66 4.26 -2.76 9.51
C GLN A 66 3.09 -1.77 9.62
N LYS A 67 3.24 -0.72 10.43
CA LYS A 67 2.23 0.33 10.62
C LYS A 67 1.84 1.00 9.30
N ALA A 68 2.82 1.36 8.48
CA ALA A 68 2.62 2.03 7.20
C ALA A 68 1.81 1.16 6.22
N TYR A 69 2.06 -0.15 6.22
CA TYR A 69 1.32 -1.09 5.38
C TYR A 69 -0.10 -1.32 5.87
N VAL A 70 -0.28 -1.70 7.13
CA VAL A 70 -1.58 -2.17 7.63
C VAL A 70 -2.60 -1.02 7.74
N GLU A 71 -2.17 0.18 8.10
CA GLU A 71 -3.08 1.34 8.17
C GLU A 71 -3.37 1.93 6.78
N GLY A 72 -2.39 1.89 5.86
CA GLY A 72 -2.61 2.28 4.47
C GLY A 72 -3.59 1.35 3.76
N ALA A 73 -3.40 0.03 3.93
CA ALA A 73 -4.29 -1.01 3.39
C ALA A 73 -5.71 -0.88 3.94
N LEU A 74 -5.85 -0.70 5.27
CA LEU A 74 -7.16 -0.51 5.90
C LEU A 74 -7.87 0.72 5.32
N SER A 75 -7.15 1.83 5.14
CA SER A 75 -7.73 3.03 4.54
C SER A 75 -8.21 2.81 3.11
N LEU A 76 -7.47 2.05 2.30
CA LEU A 76 -7.88 1.74 0.93
C LEU A 76 -9.10 0.80 0.91
N CYS A 77 -9.10 -0.28 1.70
CA CYS A 77 -10.20 -1.22 1.73
C CYS A 77 -11.50 -0.55 2.22
N LEU A 78 -11.43 0.28 3.26
CA LEU A 78 -12.60 1.04 3.74
C LEU A 78 -13.12 2.02 2.67
N TYR A 79 -12.21 2.68 1.93
CA TYR A 79 -12.60 3.56 0.83
C TYR A 79 -13.27 2.78 -0.31
N CYS A 80 -12.72 1.63 -0.72
CA CYS A 80 -13.39 0.80 -1.72
C CYS A 80 -14.75 0.30 -1.23
N SER A 81 -14.89 -0.09 0.05
CA SER A 81 -16.19 -0.46 0.62
C SER A 81 -17.20 0.69 0.54
N SER A 82 -16.81 1.93 0.86
CA SER A 82 -17.74 3.06 0.73
C SER A 82 -18.14 3.31 -0.73
N LEU A 83 -17.22 3.13 -1.68
CA LEU A 83 -17.55 3.26 -3.10
C LEU A 83 -18.54 2.18 -3.58
N VAL A 84 -18.50 0.97 -3.00
CA VAL A 84 -19.52 -0.07 -3.29
C VAL A 84 -20.89 0.45 -2.92
N ASP A 85 -21.05 0.97 -1.70
CA ASP A 85 -22.31 1.53 -1.23
C ASP A 85 -22.73 2.74 -2.07
N ASP A 86 -21.82 3.68 -2.33
CA ASP A 86 -22.10 4.89 -3.12
C ASP A 86 -22.55 4.54 -4.54
N SER A 87 -21.94 3.53 -5.17
CA SER A 87 -22.31 3.08 -6.53
C SER A 87 -23.74 2.56 -6.62
N GLN A 88 -24.32 2.10 -5.50
CA GLN A 88 -25.67 1.53 -5.43
C GLN A 88 -26.69 2.49 -4.84
N THR A 89 -26.28 3.34 -3.89
CA THR A 89 -27.20 4.06 -3.01
C THR A 89 -27.07 5.58 -3.06
N ALA A 90 -26.01 6.15 -3.66
CA ALA A 90 -25.87 7.60 -3.75
C ALA A 90 -27.06 8.21 -4.50
N GLN A 91 -27.58 9.35 -4.04
CA GLN A 91 -28.77 9.98 -4.63
C GLN A 91 -28.48 10.55 -6.03
N ASP A 92 -27.32 11.18 -6.20
CA ASP A 92 -26.84 11.73 -7.47
C ASP A 92 -26.33 10.60 -8.39
N GLU A 93 -26.88 10.51 -9.60
CA GLU A 93 -26.48 9.55 -10.62
C GLU A 93 -25.01 9.68 -11.03
N LYS A 94 -24.50 10.92 -11.09
CA LYS A 94 -23.11 11.16 -11.41
C LYS A 94 -22.19 10.54 -10.37
N VAL A 95 -22.52 10.68 -9.09
CA VAL A 95 -21.75 10.09 -7.98
C VAL A 95 -21.76 8.56 -8.07
N ARG A 96 -22.91 7.95 -8.39
CA ARG A 96 -22.99 6.48 -8.60
C ARG A 96 -22.06 6.01 -9.71
N ILE A 97 -22.04 6.72 -10.84
CA ILE A 97 -21.19 6.38 -11.99
C ILE A 97 -19.70 6.56 -11.66
N GLU A 98 -19.33 7.69 -11.05
CA GLU A 98 -17.95 7.95 -10.64
C GLU A 98 -17.44 6.93 -9.62
N ALA A 99 -18.28 6.52 -8.66
CA ALA A 99 -17.95 5.47 -7.71
C ALA A 99 -17.69 4.13 -8.40
N GLY A 100 -18.52 3.74 -9.38
CA GLY A 100 -18.31 2.55 -10.20
C GLY A 100 -16.99 2.58 -10.98
N LEU A 101 -16.65 3.72 -11.60
CA LEU A 101 -15.39 3.88 -12.32
C LEU A 101 -14.17 3.79 -11.40
N LEU A 102 -14.23 4.39 -10.21
CA LEU A 102 -13.16 4.28 -9.22
C LEU A 102 -12.99 2.85 -8.71
N LEU A 103 -14.09 2.13 -8.45
CA LEU A 103 -14.03 0.72 -8.08
C LEU A 103 -13.37 -0.13 -9.15
N ASP A 104 -13.66 0.13 -10.43
CA ASP A 104 -13.11 -0.63 -11.54
C ASP A 104 -11.59 -0.63 -11.56
N ILE A 105 -10.95 0.52 -11.27
CA ILE A 105 -9.49 0.63 -11.26
C ILE A 105 -8.88 0.29 -9.89
N LEU A 106 -9.60 0.52 -8.78
CA LEU A 106 -9.06 0.30 -7.42
C LEU A 106 -9.23 -1.14 -6.92
N THR A 107 -10.21 -1.90 -7.40
CA THR A 107 -10.47 -3.27 -6.89
C THR A 107 -9.25 -4.19 -7.04
N PRO A 108 -8.53 -4.25 -8.18
CA PRO A 108 -7.33 -5.07 -8.30
C PRO A 108 -6.24 -4.67 -7.28
N VAL A 109 -6.09 -3.37 -7.03
CA VAL A 109 -5.15 -2.81 -6.03
C VAL A 109 -5.57 -3.17 -4.62
N ALA A 110 -6.86 -3.00 -4.29
CA ALA A 110 -7.44 -3.29 -2.99
C ALA A 110 -7.35 -4.78 -2.62
N LYS A 111 -7.22 -5.67 -3.60
CA LYS A 111 -6.93 -7.09 -3.38
C LYS A 111 -5.42 -7.32 -3.27
N ALA A 112 -4.69 -6.99 -4.32
CA ALA A 112 -3.32 -7.45 -4.49
C ALA A 112 -2.34 -6.72 -3.56
N TRP A 113 -2.48 -5.41 -3.39
CA TRP A 113 -1.55 -4.63 -2.57
C TRP A 113 -1.66 -5.02 -1.09
N PRO A 114 -2.84 -5.04 -0.43
CA PRO A 114 -2.93 -5.52 0.95
C PRO A 114 -2.43 -6.96 1.12
N SER A 115 -2.77 -7.87 0.20
CA SER A 115 -2.33 -9.26 0.30
C SER A 115 -0.80 -9.43 0.23
N GLN A 116 -0.11 -8.59 -0.54
CA GLN A 116 1.35 -8.59 -0.62
C GLN A 116 1.99 -7.95 0.62
N TYR A 117 1.60 -6.71 0.93
CA TYR A 117 2.32 -5.88 1.90
C TYR A 117 1.89 -6.15 3.35
N CYS A 118 0.66 -6.61 3.60
CA CYS A 118 0.26 -7.06 4.94
C CYS A 118 0.82 -8.45 5.29
N LEU A 119 1.12 -9.29 4.28
CA LEU A 119 1.89 -10.51 4.48
C LEU A 119 3.34 -10.18 4.87
N GLU A 120 3.97 -9.21 4.20
CA GLU A 120 5.29 -8.70 4.59
C GLU A 120 5.26 -8.10 6.01
N ALA A 121 4.18 -7.41 6.39
CA ALA A 121 4.00 -6.98 7.77
C ALA A 121 3.97 -8.16 8.76
N ASN A 122 3.33 -9.29 8.43
CA ASN A 122 3.38 -10.50 9.26
C ASN A 122 4.77 -11.14 9.30
N SER A 123 5.52 -11.12 8.20
CA SER A 123 6.93 -11.56 8.17
C SER A 123 7.78 -10.74 9.15
N LEU A 124 7.62 -9.41 9.13
CA LEU A 124 8.29 -8.52 10.09
C LEU A 124 7.81 -8.73 11.53
N ALA A 125 6.54 -9.09 11.74
CA ALA A 125 6.04 -9.42 13.06
C ALA A 125 6.76 -10.64 13.66
N ILE A 126 6.99 -11.68 12.86
CA ILE A 126 7.83 -12.83 13.24
C ILE A 126 9.25 -12.36 13.57
N GLN A 127 9.85 -11.55 12.70
CA GLN A 127 11.22 -11.05 12.87
C GLN A 127 11.40 -10.24 14.18
N VAL A 128 10.42 -9.42 14.56
CA VAL A 128 10.46 -8.63 15.82
C VAL A 128 10.46 -9.53 17.05
N HIS A 129 9.83 -10.71 16.99
CA HIS A 129 9.85 -11.69 18.08
C HIS A 129 11.15 -12.54 18.10
N GLY A 130 12.01 -12.42 17.08
CA GLY A 130 13.19 -13.26 16.93
C GLY A 130 12.83 -14.75 16.88
N GLY A 131 13.61 -15.59 17.57
CA GLY A 131 13.36 -17.03 17.60
C GLY A 131 11.97 -17.42 18.12
N TYR A 132 11.40 -16.65 19.05
CA TYR A 132 10.04 -16.90 19.56
C TYR A 132 8.96 -16.70 18.50
N GLY A 133 9.20 -15.84 17.51
CA GLY A 133 8.28 -15.62 16.39
C GLY A 133 8.12 -16.85 15.50
N TYR A 134 9.05 -17.81 15.57
CA TYR A 134 8.99 -19.08 14.84
C TYR A 134 8.43 -20.24 15.67
N THR A 135 7.96 -19.95 16.89
CA THR A 135 7.34 -20.92 17.78
C THR A 135 5.83 -20.71 17.84
N ARG A 136 5.08 -21.73 18.24
CA ARG A 136 3.63 -21.65 18.42
C ARG A 136 3.20 -20.99 19.74
N GLU A 137 4.14 -20.49 20.53
CA GLU A 137 3.85 -19.72 21.75
C GLU A 137 3.25 -18.34 21.40
N TYR A 138 3.68 -17.75 20.29
CA TYR A 138 3.16 -16.48 19.79
C TYR A 138 2.37 -16.72 18.49
N PRO A 139 1.22 -16.05 18.29
CA PRO A 139 0.35 -16.33 17.15
C PRO A 139 0.86 -15.74 15.82
N VAL A 140 1.98 -15.01 15.82
CA VAL A 140 2.50 -14.31 14.63
C VAL A 140 2.88 -15.24 13.48
N GLU A 141 3.32 -16.47 13.78
CA GLU A 141 3.58 -17.49 12.76
C GLU A 141 2.30 -17.94 12.06
N GLN A 142 1.21 -18.09 12.83
CA GLN A 142 -0.09 -18.46 12.30
C GLN A 142 -0.65 -17.35 11.41
N PHE A 143 -0.56 -16.09 11.86
CA PHE A 143 -1.02 -14.96 11.05
C PHE A 143 -0.33 -14.92 9.70
N TYR A 144 0.98 -15.15 9.65
CA TYR A 144 1.72 -15.25 8.38
C TYR A 144 1.21 -16.39 7.49
N ARG A 145 1.05 -17.61 8.04
CA ARG A 145 0.56 -18.77 7.28
C ARG A 145 -0.84 -18.52 6.72
N ASP A 146 -1.74 -17.99 7.54
CA ASP A 146 -3.13 -17.73 7.15
C ASP A 146 -3.18 -16.58 6.11
N ASN A 147 -2.32 -15.58 6.23
CA ASN A 147 -2.25 -14.46 5.28
C ASN A 147 -1.60 -14.87 3.94
N ARG A 148 -0.76 -15.90 3.92
CA ARG A 148 -0.04 -16.37 2.71
C ARG A 148 -0.98 -16.83 1.59
N LEU A 149 -2.22 -17.20 1.90
CA LEU A 149 -3.23 -17.56 0.90
C LEU A 149 -3.73 -16.34 0.09
N ASN A 150 -3.77 -15.15 0.70
CA ASN A 150 -4.43 -13.98 0.11
C ASN A 150 -3.80 -13.49 -1.21
N PRO A 151 -2.48 -13.59 -1.44
CA PRO A 151 -1.87 -13.33 -2.76
C PRO A 151 -2.27 -14.32 -3.86
N ILE A 152 -2.86 -15.47 -3.51
CA ILE A 152 -3.11 -16.60 -4.41
C ILE A 152 -4.59 -16.71 -4.81
N HIS A 153 -5.50 -16.79 -3.84
CA HIS A 153 -6.92 -17.04 -4.15
C HIS A 153 -7.63 -15.79 -4.73
N GLU A 154 -8.84 -15.97 -5.25
CA GLU A 154 -9.65 -14.90 -5.88
C GLU A 154 -8.89 -14.11 -6.95
N GLY A 155 -8.06 -14.82 -7.72
CA GLY A 155 -7.14 -14.29 -8.73
C GLY A 155 -5.79 -13.90 -8.14
N THR A 156 -4.73 -14.57 -8.57
CA THR A 156 -3.36 -14.32 -8.09
C THR A 156 -2.94 -12.87 -8.35
N ASN A 157 -1.94 -12.37 -7.61
CA ASN A 157 -1.48 -10.99 -7.80
C ASN A 157 -1.05 -10.69 -9.25
N GLY A 158 -0.47 -11.66 -9.96
CA GLY A 158 -0.16 -11.51 -11.40
C GLY A 158 -1.42 -11.36 -12.27
N ILE A 159 -2.49 -12.11 -11.98
CA ILE A 159 -3.78 -11.95 -12.68
C ILE A 159 -4.42 -10.59 -12.35
N GLN A 160 -4.34 -10.13 -11.10
CA GLN A 160 -4.81 -8.78 -10.74
C GLN A 160 -4.02 -7.68 -11.46
N ALA A 161 -2.71 -7.88 -11.64
CA ALA A 161 -1.85 -6.96 -12.35
C ALA A 161 -2.19 -6.89 -13.85
N LEU A 162 -2.40 -8.04 -14.48
CA LEU A 162 -2.85 -8.13 -15.87
C LEU A 162 -4.26 -7.52 -16.05
N ASP A 163 -5.17 -7.74 -15.10
CA ASP A 163 -6.49 -7.11 -15.09
C ASP A 163 -6.36 -5.58 -15.01
N LEU A 164 -5.53 -5.08 -14.09
CA LEU A 164 -5.31 -3.65 -13.90
C LEU A 164 -4.74 -2.98 -15.16
N LEU A 165 -3.63 -3.50 -15.70
CA LEU A 165 -2.95 -2.88 -16.85
C LEU A 165 -3.65 -3.20 -18.17
N GLY A 166 -3.86 -4.49 -18.45
CA GLY A 166 -4.35 -4.99 -19.74
C GLY A 166 -5.84 -4.77 -19.96
N ARG A 167 -6.61 -4.44 -18.93
CA ARG A 167 -8.05 -4.17 -19.05
C ARG A 167 -8.45 -2.83 -18.44
N LYS A 168 -8.26 -2.63 -17.14
CA LYS A 168 -8.87 -1.51 -16.41
C LYS A 168 -8.25 -0.15 -16.76
N ALA A 169 -6.94 -0.08 -16.98
CA ALA A 169 -6.24 1.19 -17.22
C ALA A 169 -6.60 1.85 -18.56
N GLY A 170 -6.85 1.06 -19.61
CA GLY A 170 -7.19 1.56 -20.96
C GLY A 170 -8.68 1.61 -21.26
N MET A 171 -9.54 0.99 -20.44
CA MET A 171 -10.98 0.91 -20.68
C MET A 171 -11.64 2.30 -20.71
N ASN A 172 -12.61 2.48 -21.61
CA ASN A 172 -13.34 3.74 -21.81
C ASN A 172 -12.38 4.94 -21.97
N ASP A 173 -11.38 4.81 -22.84
CA ASP A 173 -10.33 5.81 -23.08
C ASP A 173 -9.59 6.25 -21.80
N GLY A 174 -9.47 5.34 -20.84
CA GLY A 174 -8.84 5.59 -19.54
C GLY A 174 -9.68 6.44 -18.58
N ALA A 175 -11.00 6.49 -18.73
CA ALA A 175 -11.88 7.29 -17.88
C ALA A 175 -11.65 7.05 -16.37
N ALA A 176 -11.47 5.80 -15.95
CA ALA A 176 -11.26 5.44 -14.55
C ALA A 176 -9.93 5.96 -13.99
N ILE A 177 -8.82 5.80 -14.73
CA ILE A 177 -7.51 6.31 -14.30
C ILE A 177 -7.46 7.83 -14.33
N GLN A 178 -8.12 8.48 -15.28
CA GLN A 178 -8.25 9.94 -15.32
C GLN A 178 -9.05 10.47 -14.12
N LEU A 179 -10.15 9.81 -13.76
CA LEU A 179 -10.92 10.17 -12.57
C LEU A 179 -10.09 10.01 -11.29
N LEU A 180 -9.38 8.89 -11.13
CA LEU A 180 -8.48 8.69 -9.99
C LEU A 180 -7.36 9.75 -9.95
N ALA A 181 -6.77 10.10 -11.09
CA ALA A 181 -5.76 11.14 -11.17
C ALA A 181 -6.30 12.51 -10.72
N ARG A 182 -7.57 12.83 -11.02
CA ARG A 182 -8.23 14.06 -10.52
C ARG A 182 -8.38 14.03 -9.00
N GLU A 183 -8.80 12.92 -8.42
CA GLU A 183 -8.93 12.75 -6.96
C GLU A 183 -7.59 12.90 -6.24
N ILE A 184 -6.53 12.26 -6.76
CA ILE A 184 -5.18 12.37 -6.23
C ILE A 184 -4.69 13.82 -6.36
N SER A 185 -4.86 14.43 -7.53
CA SER A 185 -4.45 15.82 -7.78
C SER A 185 -5.18 16.81 -6.87
N SER A 186 -6.42 16.53 -6.49
CA SER A 186 -7.15 17.37 -5.52
C SER A 186 -6.48 17.35 -4.15
N VAL A 187 -6.16 16.16 -3.65
CA VAL A 187 -5.47 16.00 -2.37
C VAL A 187 -4.06 16.61 -2.41
N VAL A 188 -3.35 16.48 -3.54
CA VAL A 188 -2.06 17.14 -3.75
C VAL A 188 -2.20 18.66 -3.61
N ARG A 189 -3.16 19.28 -4.29
CA ARG A 189 -3.40 20.73 -4.19
C ARG A 189 -3.71 21.16 -2.76
N GLU A 190 -4.55 20.40 -2.05
CA GLU A 190 -4.86 20.69 -0.65
C GLU A 190 -3.62 20.59 0.26
N ALA A 191 -2.78 19.57 0.06
CA ALA A 191 -1.54 19.40 0.81
C ALA A 191 -0.53 20.53 0.54
N LEU A 192 -0.40 20.97 -0.71
CA LEU A 192 0.46 22.08 -1.10
C LEU A 192 -0.02 23.43 -0.53
N ALA A 193 -1.33 23.56 -0.29
CA ALA A 193 -1.92 24.75 0.33
C ALA A 193 -1.87 24.74 1.88
N CYS A 194 -1.42 23.66 2.51
CA CYS A 194 -1.27 23.61 3.98
C CYS A 194 0.00 24.34 4.44
N ASP A 195 -0.04 24.93 5.64
CA ASP A 195 1.12 25.57 6.30
C ASP A 195 2.15 24.57 6.90
N SER A 196 2.17 23.33 6.41
CA SER A 196 3.09 22.28 6.88
C SER A 196 4.06 21.91 5.77
N GLU A 197 5.34 22.24 5.95
CA GLU A 197 6.41 21.91 5.00
C GLU A 197 6.46 20.40 4.68
N GLU A 198 6.24 19.55 5.68
CA GLU A 198 6.23 18.10 5.47
C GLU A 198 5.03 17.66 4.61
N LEU A 199 3.84 18.25 4.78
CA LEU A 199 2.69 17.95 3.91
C LEU A 199 2.91 18.47 2.49
N GLN A 200 3.49 19.65 2.31
CA GLN A 200 3.84 20.19 1.00
C GLN A 200 4.85 19.29 0.27
N ARG A 201 5.86 18.81 1.01
CA ARG A 201 6.85 17.85 0.51
C ARG A 201 6.21 16.53 0.10
N CYS A 202 5.33 15.97 0.92
CA CYS A 202 4.57 14.76 0.58
C CYS A 202 3.65 14.98 -0.63
N GLY A 203 2.97 16.13 -0.72
CA GLY A 203 2.15 16.50 -1.88
C GLY A 203 2.95 16.53 -3.18
N THR A 204 4.14 17.14 -3.15
CA THR A 204 5.06 17.16 -4.31
C THR A 204 5.49 15.75 -4.71
N LEU A 205 5.91 14.93 -3.74
CA LEU A 205 6.33 13.55 -4.00
C LEU A 205 5.18 12.67 -4.54
N LEU A 206 3.95 12.90 -4.08
CA LEU A 206 2.77 12.20 -4.61
C LEU A 206 2.46 12.62 -6.04
N ASN A 207 2.60 13.91 -6.36
CA ASN A 207 2.43 14.41 -7.72
C ASN A 207 3.43 13.76 -8.67
N ASP A 208 4.71 13.70 -8.28
CA ASP A 208 5.75 13.04 -9.08
C ASP A 208 5.45 11.54 -9.30
N ALA A 209 4.92 10.85 -8.30
CA ALA A 209 4.53 9.46 -8.41
C ALA A 209 3.32 9.27 -9.34
N LEU A 210 2.33 10.17 -9.26
CA LEU A 210 1.18 10.18 -10.18
C LEU A 210 1.63 10.42 -11.63
N ASP A 211 2.54 11.37 -11.85
CA ASP A 211 3.08 11.65 -13.18
C ASP A 211 3.80 10.43 -13.78
N ARG A 212 4.56 9.68 -12.95
CA ARG A 212 5.16 8.41 -13.35
C ARG A 212 4.12 7.38 -13.76
N VAL A 213 3.07 7.20 -12.95
CA VAL A 213 1.96 6.30 -13.28
C VAL A 213 1.35 6.70 -14.63
N MET A 214 0.94 7.96 -14.80
CA MET A 214 0.28 8.42 -16.03
C MET A 214 1.16 8.29 -17.27
N LYS A 215 2.46 8.56 -17.15
CA LYS A 215 3.43 8.38 -18.25
C LYS A 215 3.58 6.91 -18.61
N VAL A 216 3.89 6.07 -17.62
CA VAL A 216 4.11 4.62 -17.83
C VAL A 216 2.86 3.96 -18.40
N THR A 217 1.68 4.23 -17.85
CA THR A 217 0.42 3.70 -18.37
C THR A 217 0.24 4.06 -19.84
N ARG A 218 0.46 5.33 -20.23
CA ARG A 218 0.34 5.77 -21.62
C ARG A 218 1.32 5.05 -22.54
N ASN A 219 2.57 4.91 -22.11
CA ASN A 219 3.60 4.22 -22.89
C ASN A 219 3.23 2.76 -23.12
N LEU A 220 2.85 2.04 -22.05
CA LEU A 220 2.48 0.62 -22.13
C LEU A 220 1.22 0.41 -22.98
N LEU A 221 0.19 1.25 -22.81
CA LEU A 221 -1.03 1.18 -23.63
C LEU A 221 -0.76 1.48 -25.11
N CYS A 222 0.20 2.36 -25.41
CA CYS A 222 0.65 2.60 -26.78
C CYS A 222 1.29 1.34 -27.38
N VAL A 223 2.19 0.69 -26.64
CA VAL A 223 2.84 -0.57 -27.07
C VAL A 223 1.79 -1.65 -27.34
N THR A 224 0.86 -1.88 -26.42
CA THR A 224 -0.22 -2.86 -26.62
C THR A 224 -1.13 -2.48 -27.79
N GLY A 225 -1.40 -1.18 -28.00
CA GLY A 225 -2.21 -0.67 -29.10
C GLY A 225 -1.58 -0.84 -30.47
N ARG A 226 -0.25 -0.99 -30.55
CA ARG A 226 0.48 -1.35 -31.78
C ARG A 226 0.48 -2.86 -32.07
N GLY A 227 -0.15 -3.66 -31.22
CA GLY A 227 -0.21 -5.12 -31.34
C GLY A 227 0.89 -5.87 -30.57
N GLU A 228 1.80 -5.16 -29.90
CA GLU A 228 2.87 -5.74 -29.06
C GLU A 228 2.35 -6.06 -27.65
N VAL A 229 1.26 -6.83 -27.56
CA VAL A 229 0.52 -7.05 -26.31
C VAL A 229 1.38 -7.72 -25.24
N ASP A 230 2.11 -8.78 -25.60
CA ASP A 230 2.92 -9.54 -24.63
C ASP A 230 4.06 -8.68 -24.06
N LEU A 231 4.72 -7.87 -24.91
CA LEU A 231 5.76 -6.94 -24.48
C LEU A 231 5.20 -5.87 -23.53
N GLY A 232 4.05 -5.27 -23.88
CA GLY A 232 3.41 -4.25 -23.04
C GLY A 232 2.91 -4.78 -21.68
N LEU A 233 2.66 -6.09 -21.57
CA LEU A 233 2.15 -6.73 -20.35
C LEU A 233 3.19 -7.55 -19.59
N ALA A 234 4.41 -7.72 -20.13
CA ALA A 234 5.46 -8.58 -19.58
C ALA A 234 5.77 -8.31 -18.10
N ASN A 235 5.74 -7.03 -17.70
CA ASN A 235 6.07 -6.58 -16.34
C ASN A 235 4.85 -6.06 -15.58
N ALA A 236 3.64 -6.56 -15.86
CA ALA A 236 2.40 -6.08 -15.25
C ALA A 236 2.44 -6.06 -13.70
N SER A 237 3.07 -7.05 -13.06
CA SER A 237 3.22 -7.08 -11.59
C SER A 237 3.98 -5.87 -11.04
N VAL A 238 5.03 -5.42 -11.75
CA VAL A 238 5.79 -4.22 -11.37
C VAL A 238 4.94 -2.95 -11.57
N TYR A 239 4.12 -2.92 -12.63
CA TYR A 239 3.15 -1.85 -12.84
C TYR A 239 2.12 -1.77 -11.70
N LEU A 240 1.63 -2.92 -11.22
CA LEU A 240 0.73 -2.98 -10.07
C LEU A 240 1.40 -2.43 -8.79
N ASP A 241 2.68 -2.69 -8.56
CA ASP A 241 3.42 -2.13 -7.42
C ASP A 241 3.58 -0.60 -7.51
N LEU A 242 3.95 -0.09 -8.69
CA LEU A 242 4.02 1.34 -9.00
C LEU A 242 2.68 2.04 -8.75
N PHE A 243 1.60 1.47 -9.30
CA PHE A 243 0.26 2.02 -9.18
C PHE A 243 -0.22 1.96 -7.72
N GLY A 244 -0.09 0.80 -7.08
CA GLY A 244 -0.55 0.56 -5.72
C GLY A 244 0.14 1.45 -4.69
N HIS A 245 1.47 1.63 -4.77
CA HIS A 245 2.18 2.54 -3.86
C HIS A 245 1.74 3.99 -4.02
N THR A 246 1.43 4.42 -5.25
CA THR A 246 0.90 5.76 -5.51
C THR A 246 -0.48 5.94 -4.88
N VAL A 247 -1.36 4.94 -5.02
CA VAL A 247 -2.69 4.92 -4.36
C VAL A 247 -2.58 4.94 -2.84
N ILE A 248 -1.67 4.15 -2.25
CA ILE A 248 -1.48 4.15 -0.79
C ILE A 248 -0.83 5.45 -0.29
N GLY A 249 0.04 6.07 -1.09
CA GLY A 249 0.56 7.41 -0.80
C GLY A 249 -0.56 8.45 -0.74
N TRP A 250 -1.53 8.36 -1.65
CA TRP A 250 -2.73 9.20 -1.64
C TRP A 250 -3.58 9.01 -0.38
N THR A 251 -3.86 7.77 0.04
CA THR A 251 -4.63 7.53 1.27
C THR A 251 -3.87 7.97 2.53
N TRP A 252 -2.55 7.84 2.56
CA TRP A 252 -1.70 8.36 3.64
C TRP A 252 -1.74 9.88 3.73
N LEU A 253 -1.65 10.58 2.59
CA LEU A 253 -1.66 12.04 2.57
C LEU A 253 -2.99 12.61 3.09
N LYS A 254 -4.13 11.99 2.72
CA LYS A 254 -5.46 12.33 3.27
C LYS A 254 -5.48 12.22 4.80
N GLN A 255 -4.96 11.12 5.34
CA GLN A 255 -4.90 10.90 6.80
C GLN A 255 -3.97 11.91 7.49
N ALA A 256 -2.81 12.21 6.90
CA ALA A 256 -1.84 13.14 7.46
C ALA A 256 -2.38 14.58 7.51
N MET A 257 -3.09 15.03 6.47
CA MET A 257 -3.75 16.34 6.46
C MET A 257 -4.77 16.49 7.60
N ILE A 258 -5.54 15.43 7.89
CA ILE A 258 -6.47 15.44 9.03
C ILE A 258 -5.68 15.47 10.35
N ALA A 259 -4.62 14.66 10.46
CA ALA A 259 -3.80 14.59 11.66
C ALA A 259 -3.15 15.94 12.00
N VAL A 260 -2.60 16.67 11.02
CA VAL A 260 -2.05 18.03 11.23
C VAL A 260 -3.11 18.99 11.76
N LYS A 261 -4.33 18.95 11.21
CA LYS A 261 -5.43 19.84 11.66
C LYS A 261 -5.89 19.54 13.10
N LYS A 262 -5.79 18.29 13.54
CA LYS A 262 -6.34 17.84 14.83
C LYS A 262 -5.31 17.82 15.96
N VAL A 263 -4.03 17.59 15.67
CA VAL A 263 -2.99 17.36 16.70
C VAL A 263 -2.85 18.49 17.72
N GLY A 264 -3.06 19.75 17.31
CA GLY A 264 -2.93 20.92 18.19
C GLY A 264 -4.05 21.07 19.23
N ALA A 265 -5.26 20.57 18.92
CA ALA A 265 -6.44 20.68 19.77
C ALA A 265 -6.84 19.34 20.44
N ALA A 266 -6.07 18.28 20.18
CA ALA A 266 -6.36 16.94 20.65
C ALA A 266 -6.03 16.73 22.14
N HIS A 267 -6.81 15.85 22.79
CA HIS A 267 -6.47 15.29 24.09
C HIS A 267 -5.14 14.50 24.01
N GLU A 268 -4.45 14.28 25.14
CA GLU A 268 -3.10 13.70 25.15
C GLU A 268 -3.00 12.34 24.43
N SER A 269 -3.93 11.42 24.70
CA SER A 269 -4.04 10.12 24.02
C SER A 269 -4.23 10.23 22.50
N ASP A 270 -4.97 11.24 22.06
CA ASP A 270 -5.27 11.47 20.64
C ASP A 270 -4.09 12.15 19.95
N ARG A 271 -3.31 12.94 20.68
CA ARG A 271 -2.10 13.60 20.18
C ARG A 271 -1.06 12.56 19.74
N ASP A 272 -0.79 11.54 20.55
CA ASP A 272 0.15 10.47 20.21
C ASP A 272 -0.31 9.68 18.97
N PHE A 273 -1.62 9.44 18.85
CA PHE A 273 -2.19 8.81 17.66
C PHE A 273 -1.93 9.64 16.40
N TYR A 274 -2.22 10.94 16.44
CA TYR A 274 -1.99 11.83 15.30
C TYR A 274 -0.49 11.97 14.97
N GLN A 275 0.39 12.08 15.97
CA GLN A 275 1.83 12.08 15.75
C GLN A 275 2.30 10.77 15.10
N GLY A 276 1.78 9.63 15.55
CA GLY A 276 2.04 8.33 14.92
C GLY A 276 1.59 8.26 13.46
N LYS A 277 0.45 8.85 13.11
CA LYS A 277 -0.02 8.95 11.71
C LYS A 277 0.91 9.82 10.85
N LEU A 278 1.34 10.96 11.36
CA LEU A 278 2.28 11.85 10.67
C LEU A 278 3.63 11.16 10.44
N GLN A 279 4.15 10.47 11.45
CA GLN A 279 5.40 9.73 11.35
C GLN A 279 5.32 8.58 10.33
N ALA A 280 4.21 7.83 10.32
CA ALA A 280 3.99 6.76 9.36
C ALA A 280 3.87 7.28 7.92
N CYS A 281 3.16 8.40 7.72
CA CYS A 281 3.07 9.07 6.43
C CYS A 281 4.47 9.51 5.95
N ALA A 282 5.22 10.23 6.79
CA ALA A 282 6.58 10.67 6.45
C ALA A 282 7.50 9.48 6.10
N PHE A 283 7.40 8.37 6.84
CA PHE A 283 8.11 7.13 6.54
C PHE A 283 7.71 6.57 5.18
N PHE A 284 6.41 6.37 4.92
CA PHE A 284 5.91 5.82 3.66
C PHE A 284 6.41 6.63 2.46
N PHE A 285 6.33 7.96 2.52
CA PHE A 285 6.79 8.83 1.44
C PHE A 285 8.31 8.80 1.21
N ARG A 286 9.10 8.64 2.28
CA ARG A 286 10.58 8.63 2.20
C ARG A 286 11.16 7.26 1.82
N TRP A 287 10.51 6.17 2.20
CA TRP A 287 11.03 4.80 2.08
C TRP A 287 10.29 3.95 1.05
N GLU A 288 8.97 4.05 1.01
CA GLU A 288 8.13 3.17 0.21
C GLU A 288 7.79 3.81 -1.14
N LEU A 289 7.26 5.05 -1.13
CA LEU A 289 6.90 5.75 -2.36
C LEU A 289 8.12 6.02 -3.26
N SER A 290 9.32 6.15 -2.70
CA SER A 290 10.55 6.32 -3.49
C SER A 290 10.86 5.15 -4.43
N LYS A 291 10.37 3.94 -4.12
CA LYS A 291 10.56 2.73 -4.96
C LYS A 291 9.87 2.86 -6.32
N THR A 292 8.83 3.69 -6.43
CA THR A 292 8.15 4.02 -7.69
C THR A 292 9.09 4.52 -8.77
N ARG A 293 10.23 5.11 -8.41
CA ARG A 293 11.24 5.58 -9.36
C ARG A 293 11.86 4.42 -10.15
N GLN A 294 12.30 3.39 -9.44
CA GLN A 294 12.93 2.21 -10.02
C GLN A 294 11.93 1.39 -10.84
N TRP A 295 10.71 1.22 -10.34
CA TRP A 295 9.68 0.50 -11.08
C TRP A 295 9.28 1.22 -12.37
N ALA A 296 9.13 2.54 -12.32
CA ALA A 296 8.85 3.32 -13.52
C ALA A 296 9.98 3.24 -14.55
N GLU A 297 11.24 3.24 -14.11
CA GLU A 297 12.40 3.10 -15.00
C GLU A 297 12.40 1.76 -15.75
N LEU A 298 12.17 0.65 -15.04
CA LEU A 298 12.06 -0.69 -15.65
C LEU A 298 10.90 -0.78 -16.65
N LEU A 299 9.75 -0.18 -16.30
CA LEU A 299 8.57 -0.22 -17.17
C LEU A 299 8.74 0.68 -18.40
N ASP A 300 9.37 1.84 -18.25
CA ASP A 300 9.67 2.75 -19.37
C ASP A 300 10.70 2.15 -20.34
N SER A 301 11.60 1.29 -19.86
CA SER A 301 12.57 0.60 -20.74
C SER A 301 11.96 -0.55 -21.54
N LEU A 302 10.69 -0.92 -21.29
CA LEU A 302 10.00 -2.07 -21.91
C LEU A 302 10.83 -3.34 -21.82
N ASP A 303 11.43 -3.59 -20.64
CA ASP A 303 12.38 -4.68 -20.45
C ASP A 303 11.75 -6.06 -20.78
N PRO A 304 12.28 -6.79 -21.79
CA PRO A 304 11.70 -8.05 -22.22
C PRO A 304 12.32 -9.26 -21.51
N THR A 305 13.21 -9.10 -20.52
CA THR A 305 14.02 -10.19 -19.97
C THR A 305 13.19 -11.40 -19.54
N CYS A 306 12.06 -11.16 -18.86
CA CYS A 306 11.15 -12.22 -18.43
C CYS A 306 10.34 -12.83 -19.59
N LEU A 307 10.04 -12.04 -20.63
CA LEU A 307 9.28 -12.47 -21.80
C LEU A 307 10.14 -13.30 -22.77
N ASP A 308 11.41 -12.93 -22.94
CA ASP A 308 12.37 -13.59 -23.83
C ASP A 308 12.83 -14.96 -23.31
N MET A 309 12.59 -15.23 -22.02
CA MET A 309 12.97 -16.49 -21.37
C MET A 309 12.24 -17.68 -22.00
N GLN A 310 13.00 -18.69 -22.43
CA GLN A 310 12.48 -19.93 -23.01
C GLN A 310 12.46 -21.05 -21.97
N ASP A 311 11.59 -22.06 -22.19
CA ASP A 311 11.45 -23.20 -21.28
C ASP A 311 12.78 -23.94 -21.11
N GLU A 312 13.53 -24.13 -22.20
CA GLU A 312 14.82 -24.81 -22.21
C GLU A 312 15.95 -24.05 -21.51
N TRP A 313 15.74 -22.78 -21.13
CA TRP A 313 16.76 -21.95 -20.49
C TRP A 313 16.66 -21.95 -18.95
N PHE A 314 15.57 -22.48 -18.37
CA PHE A 314 15.36 -22.60 -16.91
C PHE A 314 16.16 -23.76 -16.30
#